data_AF-W0BBQ8-F1
#
_entry.id   AF-W0BBQ8-F1
#
_cell.length_a   1.000
_cell.length_b   1.000
_cell.length_c   1.000
_cell.angle_alpha   90.00
_cell.angle_beta   90.00
_cell.angle_gamma   90.00
#
_symmetry.space_group_name_H-M   'P 1'
#
loop_
_entity.id
_entity.type
_entity.pdbx_description
1 polymer ?
#
loop_
_entity_poly.entity_id
_entity_poly.type
_entity_poly.pdbx_seq_one_letter_code
_entity_poly.pdbx_strand_id
1 'polypeptide(L)'
;MIYIEKIIYYHQKINERMDISASSPIDNPNFRRGGYGLVSTVEDFFRFSQMLLNQGQLDGKRILSRKTLELMHMNHLPSEFLPIGFASDAKLMGYGFGLGSRVMVDVAKSGIIGSVGEYGWAGAAKTYYWIDPKEELIGLFFTQAMLNFSMILRHFQTLVYQAIID
;
A
#
# COMPACT_ATOMS: atom_id res chain seq x y z
N MET A 1 -22.47 0.55 -2.82
CA MET A 1 -22.48 -0.25 -1.57
C MET A 1 -22.35 -1.71 -1.96
N ILE A 2 -21.12 -2.23 -1.97
CA ILE A 2 -20.83 -3.62 -2.39
C ILE A 2 -20.50 -4.40 -1.12
N TYR A 3 -21.34 -5.40 -0.82
CA TYR A 3 -21.14 -6.33 0.30
C TYR A 3 -19.86 -7.16 0.05
N ILE A 4 -18.82 -6.95 0.86
CA ILE A 4 -17.61 -7.78 0.84
C ILE A 4 -17.74 -8.86 1.91
N GLU A 5 -18.60 -9.85 1.67
CA GLU A 5 -18.67 -11.05 2.53
C GLU A 5 -17.80 -12.21 2.04
N LYS A 6 -17.17 -12.12 0.86
CA LYS A 6 -16.42 -13.25 0.29
C LYS A 6 -15.09 -12.81 -0.32
N ILE A 7 -14.06 -12.73 0.52
CA ILE A 7 -12.68 -12.84 0.04
C ILE A 7 -12.37 -14.34 -0.07
N ILE A 8 -12.43 -14.87 -1.29
CA ILE A 8 -12.08 -16.27 -1.60
C ILE A 8 -10.57 -16.33 -1.78
N TYR A 9 -9.87 -17.02 -0.86
CA TYR A 9 -8.43 -17.29 -0.95
C TYR A 9 -8.18 -18.57 -1.75
N TYR A 10 -7.34 -18.50 -2.79
CA TYR A 10 -6.97 -19.62 -3.65
C TYR A 10 -5.60 -20.21 -3.26
N HIS A 11 -5.57 -21.24 -2.39
CA HIS A 11 -4.58 -22.33 -2.47
C HIS A 11 -5.07 -23.59 -1.74
N GLN A 12 -4.53 -24.74 -2.14
CA GLN A 12 -5.12 -26.09 -2.20
C GLN A 12 -5.68 -26.79 -0.92
N LYS A 13 -5.91 -26.13 0.24
CA LYS A 13 -6.52 -26.76 1.44
C LYS A 13 -7.28 -25.78 2.38
N ILE A 14 -8.08 -24.84 1.88
CA ILE A 14 -8.63 -23.74 2.71
C ILE A 14 -10.14 -23.48 2.50
N ASN A 15 -10.96 -24.53 2.43
CA ASN A 15 -12.43 -24.39 2.38
C ASN A 15 -13.11 -24.66 3.73
N GLU A 16 -12.36 -24.64 4.82
CA GLU A 16 -12.97 -24.61 6.16
C GLU A 16 -13.23 -23.16 6.56
N ARG A 17 -14.47 -22.89 7.00
CA ARG A 17 -14.83 -21.61 7.61
C ARG A 17 -13.96 -21.43 8.85
N MET A 18 -12.95 -20.56 8.78
CA MET A 18 -12.29 -20.08 9.99
C MET A 18 -13.23 -19.13 10.70
N ASP A 19 -13.57 -19.45 11.95
CA ASP A 19 -14.27 -18.53 12.82
C ASP A 19 -13.32 -17.39 13.21
N ILE A 20 -13.50 -16.24 12.58
CA ILE A 20 -12.76 -15.01 12.87
C ILE A 20 -13.57 -14.06 13.74
N SER A 21 -14.72 -14.46 14.28
CA SER A 21 -15.60 -13.58 15.06
C SER A 21 -14.88 -12.96 16.28
N ALA A 22 -13.92 -13.67 16.86
CA ALA A 22 -13.10 -13.17 17.96
C ALA A 22 -12.15 -12.02 17.56
N SER A 23 -11.60 -12.03 16.34
CA SER A 23 -10.65 -11.01 15.84
C SER A 23 -11.29 -9.99 14.89
N SER A 24 -12.49 -10.29 14.38
CA SER A 24 -13.30 -9.45 13.51
C SER A 24 -14.78 -9.65 13.85
N PRO A 25 -15.26 -9.12 14.99
CA PRO A 25 -16.64 -9.30 15.45
C PRO A 25 -17.61 -8.57 14.51
N ILE A 26 -18.12 -9.32 13.53
CA ILE A 26 -18.99 -8.83 12.46
C ILE A 26 -20.31 -8.30 13.04
N ASP A 27 -20.74 -8.87 14.16
CA ASP A 27 -22.01 -8.55 14.83
C ASP A 27 -21.89 -7.37 15.81
N ASN A 28 -20.69 -6.84 16.05
CA ASN A 28 -20.50 -5.68 16.91
C ASN A 28 -20.58 -4.38 16.09
N PRO A 29 -21.66 -3.58 16.21
CA PRO A 29 -21.83 -2.35 15.42
C PRO A 29 -20.80 -1.26 15.75
N ASN A 30 -20.08 -1.36 16.86
CA ASN A 30 -19.03 -0.43 17.25
C ASN A 30 -17.63 -0.87 16.77
N PHE A 31 -17.50 -2.09 16.24
CA PHE A 31 -16.22 -2.53 15.69
C PHE A 31 -15.95 -1.83 14.35
N ARG A 32 -14.71 -1.38 14.16
CA ARG A 32 -14.24 -0.74 12.92
C ARG A 32 -13.06 -1.53 12.38
N ARG A 33 -13.15 -1.92 11.11
CA ARG A 33 -12.12 -2.71 10.44
C ARG A 33 -11.01 -1.76 9.96
N GLY A 34 -9.82 -1.85 10.55
CA GLY A 34 -8.70 -0.99 10.19
C GLY A 34 -7.93 -1.42 8.94
N GLY A 35 -8.01 -2.71 8.57
CA GLY A 35 -7.25 -3.28 7.44
C GLY A 35 -8.00 -3.32 6.10
N TYR A 36 -9.31 -3.09 6.09
CA TYR A 36 -10.16 -3.12 4.88
C TYR A 36 -11.52 -2.47 5.16
N GLY A 37 -12.26 -2.14 4.10
CA GLY A 37 -13.62 -1.58 4.20
C GLY A 37 -13.69 -0.05 4.30
N LEU A 38 -12.54 0.64 4.30
CA LEU A 38 -12.49 2.09 4.12
C LEU A 38 -12.90 2.44 2.68
N VAL A 39 -13.76 3.45 2.57
CA VAL A 39 -14.19 4.05 1.29
C VAL A 39 -13.89 5.55 1.36
N SER A 40 -13.38 6.09 0.26
CA SER A 40 -12.98 7.49 0.16
C SER A 40 -12.85 7.88 -1.32
N THR A 41 -12.57 9.15 -1.59
CA THR A 41 -12.33 9.66 -2.96
C THR A 41 -10.83 9.70 -3.27
N VAL A 42 -10.47 9.84 -4.56
CA VAL A 42 -9.08 10.08 -4.96
C VAL A 42 -8.55 11.39 -4.37
N GLU A 43 -9.40 12.42 -4.29
CA GLU A 43 -9.05 13.73 -3.73
C GLU A 43 -8.76 13.66 -2.23
N ASP A 44 -9.61 12.98 -1.47
CA ASP A 44 -9.38 12.77 -0.04
C ASP A 44 -8.10 11.97 0.21
N PHE A 45 -7.86 10.93 -0.60
CA PHE A 45 -6.65 10.13 -0.49
C PHE A 45 -5.40 10.94 -0.90
N PHE A 46 -5.51 11.82 -1.89
CA PHE A 46 -4.45 12.76 -2.24
C PHE A 46 -4.10 13.66 -1.06
N ARG A 47 -5.09 14.22 -0.34
CA ARG A 47 -4.84 15.03 0.86
C ARG A 47 -4.12 14.23 1.95
N PHE A 48 -4.49 12.96 2.15
CA PHE A 48 -3.77 12.06 3.04
C PHE A 48 -2.32 11.83 2.57
N SER A 49 -2.10 11.52 1.30
CA SER A 49 -0.77 11.33 0.74
C SER A 49 0.08 12.61 0.81
N GLN A 50 -0.51 13.77 0.57
CA GLN A 50 0.15 15.06 0.70
C GLN A 50 0.56 15.35 2.14
N MET A 51 -0.25 14.98 3.13
CA MET A 51 0.13 15.05 4.54
C MET A 51 1.39 14.23 4.85
N LEU A 52 1.48 13.02 4.28
CA LEU A 52 2.66 12.16 4.44
C LEU A 52 3.88 12.74 3.74
N LEU A 53 3.75 13.20 2.49
CA LEU A 53 4.82 13.84 1.73
C LEU A 53 5.34 15.10 2.45
N ASN A 54 4.43 15.89 3.01
CA ASN A 54 4.73 17.10 3.80
C ASN A 54 5.18 16.79 5.25
N GLN A 55 5.67 15.58 5.50
CA GLN A 55 6.27 15.20 6.78
C GLN A 55 5.30 15.39 7.97
N GLY A 56 4.04 15.01 7.77
CA GLY A 56 3.02 14.95 8.79
C GLY A 56 2.18 16.21 8.92
N GLN A 57 2.23 17.11 7.93
CA GLN A 57 1.53 18.40 7.94
C GLN A 57 0.62 18.56 6.74
N LEU A 58 -0.56 19.13 6.94
CA LEU A 58 -1.47 19.50 5.87
C LEU A 58 -2.17 20.80 6.24
N ASP A 59 -2.27 21.74 5.30
CA ASP A 59 -2.99 23.01 5.47
C ASP A 59 -2.57 23.77 6.75
N GLY A 60 -1.26 23.81 7.04
CA GLY A 60 -0.70 24.49 8.22
C GLY A 60 -0.92 23.75 9.56
N LYS A 61 -1.52 22.56 9.54
CA LYS A 61 -1.76 21.75 10.76
C LYS A 61 -0.88 20.52 10.78
N ARG A 62 -0.27 20.24 11.94
CA ARG A 62 0.46 19.00 12.18
C ARG A 62 -0.49 17.89 12.63
N ILE A 63 -0.50 16.79 11.87
CA ILE A 63 -1.29 15.59 12.13
C ILE A 63 -0.39 14.49 12.72
N LEU A 64 0.84 14.34 12.18
CA LEU A 64 1.85 13.41 12.69
C LEU A 64 3.20 14.10 12.87
N SER A 65 4.01 13.61 13.80
CA SER A 65 5.37 14.13 13.96
C SER A 65 6.24 13.63 12.80
N ARG A 66 7.18 14.48 12.34
CA ARG A 66 8.15 14.10 11.31
C ARG A 66 8.93 12.83 11.69
N LYS A 67 9.38 12.72 12.94
CA LYS A 67 10.10 11.55 13.46
C LYS A 67 9.25 10.28 13.47
N THR A 68 7.93 10.41 13.66
CA THR A 68 6.99 9.28 13.56
C THR A 68 6.94 8.75 12.13
N LEU A 69 6.86 9.63 11.13
CA LEU A 69 6.85 9.21 9.73
C LEU A 69 8.18 8.61 9.28
N GLU A 70 9.29 9.17 9.72
CA GLU A 70 10.61 8.58 9.49
C GLU A 70 10.66 7.14 10.01
N LEU A 71 10.24 6.91 11.25
CA LEU A 71 10.19 5.56 11.82
C LEU A 71 9.21 4.66 11.04
N MET A 72 8.03 5.17 10.70
CA MET A 72 6.98 4.43 10.00
C MET A 72 7.44 3.93 8.63
N HIS A 73 8.26 4.68 7.92
CA HIS A 73 8.73 4.37 6.56
C HIS A 73 10.18 3.84 6.50
N MET A 74 10.74 3.37 7.63
CA MET A 74 11.93 2.52 7.62
C MET A 74 11.56 1.08 7.25
N ASN A 75 12.51 0.30 6.74
CA ASN A 75 12.34 -1.15 6.68
C ASN A 75 12.47 -1.73 8.09
N HIS A 76 11.43 -2.39 8.59
CA HIS A 76 11.41 -3.08 9.88
C HIS A 76 11.64 -4.59 9.76
N LEU A 77 11.82 -5.11 8.54
CA LEU A 77 12.08 -6.52 8.30
C LEU A 77 13.58 -6.83 8.26
N PRO A 78 14.07 -7.80 9.06
CA PRO A 78 15.38 -8.40 8.88
C PRO A 78 15.58 -8.98 7.46
N SER A 79 16.82 -9.05 7.00
CA SER A 79 17.16 -9.48 5.64
C SER A 79 16.69 -10.90 5.30
N GLU A 80 16.62 -11.78 6.28
CA GLU A 80 16.16 -13.17 6.16
C GLU A 80 14.67 -13.30 5.83
N PHE A 81 13.87 -12.25 6.06
CA PHE A 81 12.46 -12.20 5.67
C PHE A 81 12.26 -11.57 4.27
N LEU A 82 13.34 -11.23 3.57
CA LEU A 82 13.29 -10.68 2.22
C LEU A 82 13.70 -11.72 1.17
N PRO A 83 13.05 -11.77 -0.01
CA PRO A 83 11.94 -10.90 -0.43
C PRO A 83 10.61 -11.30 0.25
N ILE A 84 9.73 -10.31 0.44
CA ILE A 84 8.38 -10.55 0.95
C ILE A 84 7.60 -11.37 -0.07
N GLY A 85 7.12 -12.55 0.32
CA GLY A 85 6.31 -13.44 -0.52
C GLY A 85 4.82 -13.24 -0.30
N PHE A 86 4.03 -13.48 -1.35
CA PHE A 86 2.57 -13.58 -1.30
C PHE A 86 2.10 -15.01 -1.58
N ALA A 87 0.85 -15.30 -1.25
CA ALA A 87 0.24 -16.62 -1.46
C ALA A 87 0.20 -17.08 -2.93
N SER A 88 0.38 -16.17 -3.88
CA SER A 88 0.36 -16.43 -5.33
C SER A 88 1.76 -16.72 -5.93
N ASP A 89 2.72 -17.16 -5.11
CA ASP A 89 4.16 -17.26 -5.43
C ASP A 89 4.86 -15.95 -5.85
N ALA A 90 4.11 -14.84 -5.90
CA ALA A 90 4.63 -13.52 -6.23
C ALA A 90 5.51 -13.00 -5.09
N LYS A 91 6.58 -12.29 -5.44
CA LYS A 91 7.55 -11.73 -4.49
C LYS A 91 7.72 -10.23 -4.71
N LEU A 92 7.79 -9.46 -3.63
CA LEU A 92 8.23 -8.05 -3.67
C LEU A 92 9.76 -8.01 -3.61
N MET A 93 10.39 -8.04 -4.78
CA MET A 93 11.83 -7.89 -4.89
C MET A 93 12.23 -6.43 -4.63
N GLY A 94 13.35 -6.20 -3.95
CA GLY A 94 13.87 -4.84 -3.69
C GLY A 94 13.06 -4.00 -2.71
N TYR A 95 12.05 -4.58 -2.06
CA TYR A 95 11.22 -3.92 -1.05
C TYR A 95 11.34 -4.58 0.31
N GLY A 96 11.41 -3.75 1.35
CA GLY A 96 11.12 -4.12 2.73
C GLY A 96 9.69 -3.75 3.13
N PHE A 97 9.38 -3.83 4.43
CA PHE A 97 8.08 -3.43 4.97
C PHE A 97 8.25 -2.52 6.19
N GLY A 98 7.62 -1.37 6.13
CA GLY A 98 7.51 -0.42 7.24
C GLY A 98 6.27 -0.66 8.08
N LEU A 99 5.91 0.32 8.90
CA LEU A 99 4.69 0.28 9.68
C LEU A 99 3.50 0.69 8.80
N GLY A 100 2.98 -0.27 8.03
CA GLY A 100 1.76 -0.12 7.22
C GLY A 100 1.98 0.04 5.71
N SER A 101 3.21 -0.01 5.22
CA SER A 101 3.51 0.11 3.78
C SER A 101 4.76 -0.66 3.38
N ARG A 102 4.87 -1.05 2.10
CA ARG A 102 6.16 -1.51 1.56
C ARG A 102 7.08 -0.31 1.34
N VAL A 103 8.38 -0.51 1.54
CA VAL A 103 9.41 0.53 1.41
C VAL A 103 10.50 0.05 0.47
N MET A 104 10.87 0.84 -0.54
CA MET A 104 11.94 0.47 -1.46
C MET A 104 13.29 0.52 -0.76
N VAL A 105 14.01 -0.60 -0.80
CA VAL A 105 15.35 -0.74 -0.20
C VAL A 105 16.43 -0.96 -1.25
N ASP A 106 16.06 -1.44 -2.44
CA ASP A 106 16.99 -1.70 -3.55
C ASP A 106 16.27 -1.57 -4.91
N VAL A 107 16.59 -0.51 -5.65
CA VAL A 107 15.99 -0.17 -6.96
C VAL A 107 16.36 -1.20 -8.02
N ALA A 108 17.61 -1.66 -8.05
CA ALA A 108 18.07 -2.63 -9.05
C ALA A 108 17.38 -3.98 -8.85
N LYS A 109 17.23 -4.41 -7.60
CA LYS A 109 16.53 -5.65 -7.26
C LYS A 109 15.01 -5.56 -7.47
N SER A 110 14.41 -4.38 -7.31
CA SER A 110 12.98 -4.19 -7.57
C SER A 110 12.64 -4.27 -9.06
N GLY A 111 13.58 -3.84 -9.92
CA GLY A 111 13.36 -3.72 -11.36
C GLY A 111 12.32 -2.65 -11.71
N ILE A 112 12.02 -1.73 -10.78
CA ILE A 112 11.06 -0.65 -10.93
C ILE A 112 11.81 0.67 -10.69
N ILE A 113 11.68 1.62 -11.63
CA ILE A 113 12.22 2.97 -11.48
C ILE A 113 11.59 3.69 -10.28
N GLY A 114 12.42 4.42 -9.52
CA GLY A 114 12.05 5.16 -8.32
C GLY A 114 13.21 5.27 -7.35
N SER A 115 12.94 5.75 -6.14
CA SER A 115 13.98 5.98 -5.12
C SER A 115 13.99 4.95 -3.99
N VAL A 116 15.18 4.63 -3.48
CA VAL A 116 15.29 4.03 -2.13
C VAL A 116 14.61 4.96 -1.11
N GLY A 117 13.68 4.41 -0.33
CA GLY A 117 12.84 5.14 0.63
C GLY A 117 11.43 5.47 0.13
N GLU A 118 11.14 5.28 -1.16
CA GLU A 118 9.77 5.35 -1.69
C GLU A 118 8.88 4.30 -1.00
N TYR A 119 7.65 4.68 -0.68
CA TYR A 119 6.73 3.82 0.06
C TYR A 119 5.32 3.85 -0.50
N GLY A 120 4.55 2.79 -0.28
CA GLY A 120 3.22 2.65 -0.85
C GLY A 120 2.52 1.36 -0.46
N TRP A 121 1.26 1.21 -0.86
CA TRP A 121 0.52 -0.03 -0.69
C TRP A 121 -0.65 -0.18 -1.67
N ALA A 122 -1.17 -1.40 -1.77
CA ALA A 122 -2.25 -1.76 -2.67
C ALA A 122 -3.53 -2.10 -1.91
N GLY A 123 -4.67 -1.74 -2.50
CA GLY A 123 -6.00 -2.23 -2.16
C GLY A 123 -6.48 -3.27 -3.17
N ALA A 124 -7.35 -4.19 -2.73
CA ALA A 124 -7.78 -5.35 -3.52
C ALA A 124 -8.45 -4.98 -4.86
N ALA A 125 -9.18 -3.86 -4.92
CA ALA A 125 -9.86 -3.39 -6.13
C ALA A 125 -8.93 -2.62 -7.09
N LYS A 126 -7.61 -2.85 -7.01
CA LYS A 126 -6.57 -2.10 -7.73
C LYS A 126 -6.63 -0.59 -7.48
N THR A 127 -6.78 -0.23 -6.22
CA THR A 127 -6.33 1.06 -5.74
C THR A 127 -4.87 0.92 -5.34
N TYR A 128 -4.04 1.86 -5.74
CA TYR A 128 -2.62 1.86 -5.40
C TYR A 128 -2.16 3.28 -5.17
N TYR A 129 -1.28 3.45 -4.20
CA TYR A 129 -0.55 4.68 -4.01
C TYR A 129 0.93 4.40 -3.81
N TRP A 130 1.75 5.36 -4.20
CA TRP A 130 3.13 5.46 -3.77
C TRP A 130 3.50 6.91 -3.55
N ILE A 131 4.47 7.13 -2.66
CA ILE A 131 5.03 8.43 -2.35
C ILE A 131 6.54 8.28 -2.42
N ASP A 132 7.16 9.15 -3.22
CA ASP A 132 8.61 9.26 -3.31
C ASP A 132 9.03 10.62 -2.76
N PRO A 133 9.48 10.69 -1.48
CA PRO A 133 9.90 11.96 -0.90
C PRO A 133 11.13 12.58 -1.58
N LYS A 134 11.94 11.81 -2.32
CA LYS A 134 13.12 12.37 -3.00
C LYS A 134 12.74 13.13 -4.25
N GLU A 135 11.70 12.65 -4.93
CA GLU A 135 11.16 13.26 -6.16
C GLU A 135 9.97 14.20 -5.88
N GLU A 136 9.66 14.47 -4.61
CA GLU A 136 8.47 15.22 -4.18
C GLU A 136 7.17 14.73 -4.84
N LEU A 137 7.06 13.41 -5.02
CA LEU A 137 6.08 12.79 -5.92
C LEU A 137 5.04 11.97 -5.17
N ILE A 138 3.78 12.12 -5.58
CA ILE A 138 2.65 11.27 -5.16
C ILE A 138 2.06 10.63 -6.41
N GLY A 139 2.04 9.31 -6.43
CA GLY A 139 1.33 8.55 -7.45
C GLY A 139 0.07 7.91 -6.89
N LEU A 140 -1.07 8.17 -7.53
CA LEU A 140 -2.36 7.55 -7.20
C LEU A 140 -2.93 6.84 -8.44
N PHE A 141 -3.25 5.56 -8.31
CA PHE A 141 -3.87 4.78 -9.37
C PHE A 141 -5.09 4.03 -8.82
N PHE A 142 -6.27 4.62 -8.98
CA PHE A 142 -7.50 4.13 -8.35
C PHE A 142 -8.46 3.62 -9.40
N THR A 143 -8.61 2.30 -9.46
CA THR A 143 -9.64 1.64 -10.28
C THR A 143 -10.61 0.87 -9.37
N GLN A 144 -11.60 0.21 -9.96
CA GLN A 144 -12.55 -0.66 -9.26
C GLN A 144 -12.59 -2.05 -9.92
N ALA A 145 -11.42 -2.60 -10.21
CA ALA A 145 -11.27 -3.84 -10.97
C ALA A 145 -10.68 -4.95 -10.08
N MET A 146 -11.53 -5.90 -9.67
CA MET A 146 -11.14 -7.06 -8.85
C MET A 146 -10.60 -8.24 -9.67
N LEU A 147 -10.88 -8.27 -10.97
CA LEU A 147 -10.52 -9.36 -11.87
C LEU A 147 -9.62 -8.81 -13.00
N ASN A 148 -8.61 -9.61 -13.36
CA ASN A 148 -7.49 -9.35 -14.30
C ASN A 148 -6.18 -8.85 -13.67
N PHE A 149 -5.09 -9.58 -13.88
CA PHE A 149 -3.73 -9.22 -13.46
C PHE A 149 -3.03 -8.30 -14.47
N SER A 150 -3.71 -7.26 -14.96
CA SER A 150 -3.06 -6.36 -15.92
C SER A 150 -1.93 -5.59 -15.23
N MET A 151 -0.73 -5.61 -15.82
CA MET A 151 0.47 -4.90 -15.36
C MET A 151 0.39 -3.37 -15.50
N ILE A 152 -0.81 -2.82 -15.76
CA ILE A 152 -1.04 -1.40 -16.04
C ILE A 152 -0.45 -0.53 -14.93
N LEU A 153 -0.52 -0.96 -13.67
CA LEU A 153 0.05 -0.21 -12.56
C LEU A 153 1.56 0.02 -12.72
N ARG A 154 2.33 -1.02 -13.10
CA ARG A 154 3.78 -0.89 -13.26
C ARG A 154 4.11 0.02 -14.45
N HIS A 155 3.40 -0.14 -15.56
CA HIS A 155 3.56 0.75 -16.71
C HIS A 155 3.22 2.20 -16.37
N PHE A 156 2.13 2.44 -15.65
CA PHE A 156 1.74 3.76 -15.18
C PHE A 156 2.84 4.38 -14.30
N GLN A 157 3.33 3.64 -13.31
CA GLN A 157 4.41 4.11 -12.44
C GLN A 157 5.68 4.43 -13.25
N THR A 158 6.10 3.55 -14.16
CA THR A 158 7.24 3.80 -15.05
C THR A 158 7.07 5.05 -15.89
N LEU A 159 5.90 5.23 -16.51
CA LEU A 159 5.61 6.42 -17.32
C LEU A 159 5.61 7.70 -16.49
N VAL A 160 5.12 7.65 -15.25
CA VAL A 160 5.15 8.79 -14.33
C VAL A 160 6.60 9.21 -14.04
N TYR A 161 7.48 8.27 -13.68
CA TYR A 161 8.90 8.60 -13.45
C TYR A 161 9.63 9.04 -14.72
N GLN A 162 9.30 8.47 -15.88
CA GLN A 162 9.87 8.92 -17.16
C GLN A 162 9.44 10.33 -17.55
N ALA A 163 8.35 10.86 -16.98
CA ALA A 163 7.88 12.21 -17.23
C ALA A 163 8.59 13.26 -16.35
N ILE A 164 9.43 12.85 -15.41
CA ILE A 164 10.29 13.77 -14.65
C ILE A 164 11.40 14.22 -15.61
N ILE A 165 11.43 15.53 -15.85
CA ILE A 165 12.31 16.22 -16.80
C ILE A 165 13.07 17.33 -16.06
N ASP A 166 13.93 16.92 -15.16
CA ASP A 166 14.97 17.78 -14.59
C ASP A 166 16.06 18.13 -15.62
#